data_AF-A0A0L1IJD7-F1
#
_entry.id   AF-A0A0L1IJD7-F1
#
_cell.length_a   1.000
_cell.length_b   1.000
_cell.length_c   1.000
_cell.angle_alpha   90.00
_cell.angle_beta   90.00
_cell.angle_gamma   90.00
#
_symmetry.space_group_name_H-M   'P 1'
#
loop_
_entity.id
_entity.type
_entity.pdbx_description
1 polymer ?
#
loop_
_entity_poly.entity_id
_entity_poly.type
_entity_poly.pdbx_seq_one_letter_code
_entity_poly.pdbx_strand_id
1 'polypeptide(L)'
;MKKFLKIMCLASLSILSAGSIFGIVYHQHNSNLVKREDKSVNDKDYEEITDNNDQGNNDFNDESDKENENDDEKLIIDDKPENENINYDTKVEEKEEEIIAKKEFEDILDHSNKSSNEILENLISDTKEELTSFEKKAVYNEDKTICKEIGYFKNYVGEIVIERMPETVKEVPEELPWQINSLHDAFYKNKNTEIKNLEKWDLRFVRNMDGMFYFAESFNQNLNNWDTSNVVSMGKLFFGAKKFNQPLNNWIVKNVTNMTWMFTHAENFNQSLNGWDVSKVEDMEYMFSSANNFNQDLNNWDISNVVKLEGMFRYAKKFNKDISSWCLSKNVRSLSVMFDMAESFNNDGVPLITKKVTKPNGEVVTTWDVSNVVEMDYMFSGAKSFCQDISNWNVKKAYTKYFVNKNSGNWREPNWSKNLPKTIRDRYSKEDDKITH
;
A
#
# COMPACT_ATOMS: atom_id res chain seq x y z
N MET A 1 12.11 21.24 31.43
CA MET A 1 13.46 20.80 31.03
C MET A 1 13.44 19.52 30.20
N LYS A 2 13.00 18.34 30.68
CA LYS A 2 12.87 17.12 29.82
C LYS A 2 12.09 17.37 28.51
N LYS A 3 10.93 18.05 28.55
CA LYS A 3 10.21 18.49 27.33
C LYS A 3 11.01 19.44 26.42
N PHE A 4 11.82 20.32 26.99
CA PHE A 4 12.63 21.31 26.26
C PHE A 4 13.87 20.67 25.62
N LEU A 5 14.55 19.78 26.34
CA LEU A 5 15.62 18.93 25.79
C LEU A 5 15.10 18.02 24.68
N LYS A 6 13.92 17.39 24.87
CA LYS A 6 13.26 16.64 23.80
C LYS A 6 13.03 17.53 22.59
N ILE A 7 12.45 18.72 22.73
CA ILE A 7 12.23 19.66 21.61
C ILE A 7 13.54 20.06 20.89
N MET A 8 14.63 20.31 21.63
CA MET A 8 15.95 20.64 21.07
C MET A 8 16.55 19.45 20.28
N CYS A 9 16.50 18.23 20.82
CA CYS A 9 16.97 17.04 20.10
C CYS A 9 16.09 16.69 18.87
N LEU A 10 14.79 16.97 18.94
CA LEU A 10 13.86 16.78 17.82
C LEU A 10 14.13 17.73 16.64
N ALA A 11 14.66 18.92 16.90
CA ALA A 11 15.10 19.84 15.85
C ALA A 11 16.33 19.29 15.09
N SER A 12 17.30 18.70 15.79
CA SER A 12 18.48 18.08 15.18
C SER A 12 18.19 16.76 14.44
N LEU A 13 17.25 15.94 14.91
CA LEU A 13 16.89 14.67 14.26
C LEU A 13 16.00 14.84 13.01
N SER A 14 15.33 15.98 12.87
CA SER A 14 14.56 16.29 11.65
C SER A 14 15.45 16.37 10.40
N ILE A 15 16.73 16.74 10.58
CA ILE A 15 17.73 16.84 9.52
C ILE A 15 18.22 15.44 9.10
N LEU A 16 18.44 14.53 10.05
CA LEU A 16 18.79 13.11 9.82
C LEU A 16 17.70 12.32 9.05
N SER A 17 16.41 12.65 9.26
CA SER A 17 15.30 11.94 8.61
C SER A 17 15.23 12.13 7.08
N ALA A 18 15.89 13.16 6.54
CA ALA A 18 16.01 13.36 5.09
C ALA A 18 16.92 12.31 4.42
N GLY A 19 17.96 11.82 5.12
CA GLY A 19 18.84 10.73 4.64
C GLY A 19 18.14 9.36 4.65
N SER A 20 17.28 9.10 5.63
CA SER A 20 16.48 7.86 5.70
C SER A 20 15.41 7.78 4.62
N ILE A 21 14.83 8.94 4.23
CA ILE A 21 13.91 9.05 3.08
C ILE A 21 14.60 8.57 1.78
N PHE A 22 15.87 8.93 1.56
CA PHE A 22 16.64 8.42 0.43
C PHE A 22 16.92 6.92 0.53
N GLY A 23 17.19 6.38 1.72
CA GLY A 23 17.40 4.93 1.92
C GLY A 23 16.16 4.07 1.63
N ILE A 24 14.98 4.50 2.08
CA ILE A 24 13.69 3.81 1.82
C ILE A 24 13.35 3.86 0.33
N VAL A 25 13.48 5.04 -0.30
CA VAL A 25 13.27 5.21 -1.75
C VAL A 25 14.30 4.40 -2.55
N TYR A 26 15.58 4.38 -2.16
CA TYR A 26 16.67 3.69 -2.87
C TYR A 26 16.59 2.16 -2.74
N HIS A 27 16.21 1.63 -1.58
CA HIS A 27 16.06 0.18 -1.41
C HIS A 27 14.82 -0.36 -2.16
N GLN A 28 13.74 0.43 -2.25
CA GLN A 28 12.57 0.14 -3.09
C GLN A 28 12.89 0.26 -4.59
N HIS A 29 13.71 1.24 -4.99
CA HIS A 29 14.11 1.43 -6.40
C HIS A 29 15.04 0.31 -6.89
N ASN A 30 15.89 -0.26 -6.02
CA ASN A 30 16.81 -1.35 -6.37
C ASN A 30 16.19 -2.76 -6.30
N SER A 31 15.17 -3.00 -5.46
CA SER A 31 14.36 -4.23 -5.59
C SER A 31 13.58 -4.29 -6.91
N ASN A 32 13.34 -3.13 -7.55
CA ASN A 32 12.64 -3.01 -8.82
C ASN A 32 13.56 -3.14 -10.06
N LEU A 33 14.90 -3.27 -9.87
CA LEU A 33 15.88 -3.45 -10.95
C LEU A 33 16.44 -4.88 -11.05
N VAL A 34 16.12 -5.77 -10.10
CA VAL A 34 16.44 -7.18 -10.22
C VAL A 34 15.38 -7.83 -11.11
N LYS A 35 15.74 -8.12 -12.36
CA LYS A 35 15.02 -9.10 -13.17
C LYS A 35 14.86 -10.38 -12.34
N ARG A 36 13.63 -10.67 -11.91
CA ARG A 36 13.30 -12.01 -11.42
C ARG A 36 13.29 -12.92 -12.65
N GLU A 37 14.29 -13.78 -12.73
CA GLU A 37 14.12 -15.06 -13.40
C GLU A 37 13.04 -15.83 -12.65
N ASP A 38 12.06 -16.29 -13.40
CA ASP A 38 10.94 -17.08 -12.94
C ASP A 38 11.43 -18.31 -12.15
N LYS A 39 11.00 -18.38 -10.88
CA LYS A 39 10.73 -19.66 -10.23
C LYS A 39 9.32 -19.60 -9.68
N SER A 40 8.46 -20.39 -10.31
CA SER A 40 7.12 -20.71 -9.86
C SER A 40 7.14 -21.11 -8.39
N VAL A 41 6.50 -20.29 -7.56
CA VAL A 41 6.11 -20.70 -6.21
C VAL A 41 4.66 -21.17 -6.33
N ASN A 42 4.46 -22.46 -6.08
CA ASN A 42 3.15 -23.10 -6.04
C ASN A 42 2.26 -22.39 -5.01
N ASP A 43 1.19 -21.74 -5.50
CA ASP A 43 0.03 -21.38 -4.69
C ASP A 43 -0.72 -22.65 -4.28
N LYS A 44 -0.49 -23.08 -3.05
CA LYS A 44 -1.43 -23.90 -2.28
C LYS A 44 -1.49 -23.32 -0.89
N ASP A 45 -2.46 -22.45 -0.66
CA ASP A 45 -3.16 -22.23 0.61
C ASP A 45 -4.40 -21.35 0.33
N TYR A 46 -5.29 -21.89 -0.51
CA TYR A 46 -6.69 -21.47 -0.55
C TYR A 46 -7.49 -22.58 0.15
N GLU A 47 -7.72 -22.45 1.46
CA GLU A 47 -8.78 -23.20 2.12
C GLU A 47 -10.07 -22.37 2.08
N GLU A 48 -10.95 -22.82 1.18
CA GLU A 48 -12.37 -22.47 1.12
C GLU A 48 -13.08 -23.00 2.37
N ILE A 49 -13.69 -22.10 3.12
CA ILE A 49 -14.80 -22.45 4.02
C ILE A 49 -16.01 -22.66 3.12
N THR A 50 -16.31 -23.91 2.76
CA THR A 50 -17.61 -24.31 2.20
C THR A 50 -18.34 -25.19 3.19
N ASP A 51 -19.52 -24.74 3.58
CA ASP A 51 -20.49 -25.48 4.39
C ASP A 51 -20.86 -26.83 3.76
N ASN A 52 -20.98 -27.84 4.64
CA ASN A 52 -21.41 -29.19 4.34
C ASN A 52 -22.76 -29.25 3.61
N ASN A 53 -22.84 -30.05 2.53
CA ASN A 53 -23.90 -31.06 2.35
C ASN A 53 -23.60 -31.99 1.16
N ASP A 54 -23.46 -33.27 1.51
CA ASP A 54 -23.86 -34.49 0.83
C ASP A 54 -23.47 -34.83 -0.64
N GLN A 55 -22.75 -35.96 -0.69
CA GLN A 55 -22.85 -37.10 -1.61
C GLN A 55 -22.29 -37.01 -3.04
N GLY A 56 -21.31 -37.90 -3.30
CA GLY A 56 -21.12 -38.47 -4.63
C GLY A 56 -19.71 -38.97 -4.90
N ASN A 57 -19.40 -40.21 -4.50
CA ASN A 57 -18.24 -40.99 -4.95
C ASN A 57 -18.06 -40.95 -6.48
N ASN A 58 -16.81 -40.92 -6.96
CA ASN A 58 -16.19 -42.10 -7.59
C ASN A 58 -14.74 -41.83 -8.05
N ASP A 59 -13.97 -42.90 -7.90
CA ASP A 59 -12.57 -43.16 -8.29
C ASP A 59 -12.21 -42.77 -9.73
N PHE A 60 -10.92 -42.48 -9.97
CA PHE A 60 -10.00 -43.36 -10.73
C PHE A 60 -8.64 -42.67 -11.07
N ASN A 61 -7.57 -43.28 -10.54
CA ASN A 61 -6.25 -43.60 -11.11
C ASN A 61 -5.41 -42.58 -11.93
N ASP A 62 -4.27 -42.20 -11.32
CA ASP A 62 -2.89 -42.63 -11.63
C ASP A 62 -2.15 -42.25 -12.95
N GLU A 63 -0.85 -42.00 -12.73
CA GLU A 63 0.33 -42.09 -13.64
C GLU A 63 0.92 -40.85 -14.37
N SER A 64 1.98 -40.33 -13.74
CA SER A 64 3.39 -40.20 -14.20
C SER A 64 3.81 -39.28 -15.37
N ASP A 65 4.62 -38.29 -15.00
CA ASP A 65 5.96 -37.91 -15.50
C ASP A 65 6.35 -38.08 -16.98
N LYS A 66 6.86 -36.98 -17.57
CA LYS A 66 8.17 -36.93 -18.27
C LYS A 66 8.62 -35.51 -18.58
N GLU A 67 9.81 -35.18 -18.07
CA GLU A 67 10.67 -34.06 -18.44
C GLU A 67 11.18 -34.19 -19.89
N ASN A 68 11.52 -33.06 -20.51
CA ASN A 68 12.62 -32.94 -21.47
C ASN A 68 13.05 -31.46 -21.58
N GLU A 69 14.29 -31.19 -21.18
CA GLU A 69 15.07 -29.99 -21.49
C GLU A 69 15.69 -30.07 -22.89
N ASN A 70 15.82 -28.90 -23.53
CA ASN A 70 16.98 -28.41 -24.31
C ASN A 70 16.50 -27.49 -25.46
N ASP A 71 16.92 -26.23 -25.46
CA ASP A 71 18.00 -25.77 -26.36
C ASP A 71 18.27 -24.26 -26.22
N ASP A 72 19.56 -23.96 -26.16
CA ASP A 72 20.19 -22.64 -26.14
C ASP A 72 19.95 -21.86 -27.44
N GLU A 73 19.75 -20.54 -27.36
CA GLU A 73 20.24 -19.64 -28.40
C GLU A 73 20.72 -18.29 -27.85
N LYS A 74 21.85 -17.87 -28.42
CA LYS A 74 22.83 -16.90 -27.92
C LYS A 74 22.76 -15.64 -28.78
N LEU A 75 22.58 -14.45 -28.21
CA LEU A 75 22.77 -13.17 -28.92
C LEU A 75 23.50 -12.13 -28.06
N ILE A 76 24.51 -11.51 -28.67
CA ILE A 76 25.47 -10.55 -28.12
C ILE A 76 25.12 -9.12 -28.61
N ILE A 77 24.97 -8.19 -27.65
CA ILE A 77 25.45 -6.77 -27.53
C ILE A 77 25.32 -5.87 -28.80
N ASP A 78 24.72 -4.67 -28.78
CA ASP A 78 25.18 -3.42 -28.13
C ASP A 78 24.10 -2.32 -28.19
N ASP A 79 23.96 -1.52 -27.11
CA ASP A 79 23.86 -0.06 -27.16
C ASP A 79 23.62 0.49 -25.75
N LYS A 80 24.67 1.13 -25.24
CA LYS A 80 24.79 1.81 -23.94
C LYS A 80 24.27 3.24 -24.08
N PRO A 81 23.65 3.83 -23.04
CA PRO A 81 23.86 5.24 -22.76
C PRO A 81 24.64 5.43 -21.45
N GLU A 82 25.51 6.42 -21.49
CA GLU A 82 26.46 6.83 -20.47
C GLU A 82 25.75 7.21 -19.17
N ASN A 83 26.07 6.51 -18.08
CA ASN A 83 25.87 7.02 -16.72
C ASN A 83 27.10 7.84 -16.35
N GLU A 84 26.95 9.16 -16.26
CA GLU A 84 27.84 9.99 -15.47
C GLU A 84 27.73 9.53 -14.01
N ASN A 85 28.79 8.90 -13.51
CA ASN A 85 28.96 8.61 -12.09
C ASN A 85 29.08 9.94 -11.35
N ILE A 86 27.98 10.41 -10.76
CA ILE A 86 28.06 11.38 -9.68
C ILE A 86 28.25 10.60 -8.38
N ASN A 87 29.47 10.63 -7.86
CA ASN A 87 29.82 10.04 -6.57
C ASN A 87 29.30 10.97 -5.46
N TYR A 88 28.25 10.57 -4.75
CA TYR A 88 27.79 11.24 -3.53
C TYR A 88 28.18 10.40 -2.32
N ASP A 89 29.22 10.84 -1.63
CA ASP A 89 29.70 10.29 -0.37
C ASP A 89 28.78 10.74 0.78
N THR A 90 27.60 10.12 0.88
CA THR A 90 26.57 10.46 1.89
C THR A 90 26.87 9.96 3.30
N LYS A 91 28.01 9.28 3.53
CA LYS A 91 28.41 8.78 4.86
C LYS A 91 29.14 9.81 5.72
N VAL A 92 29.57 10.93 5.15
CA VAL A 92 30.39 11.93 5.86
C VAL A 92 29.52 12.98 6.55
N GLU A 93 28.41 13.42 5.94
CA GLU A 93 27.57 14.51 6.46
C GLU A 93 26.74 14.11 7.70
N GLU A 94 26.17 12.89 7.75
CA GLU A 94 25.40 12.43 8.93
C GLU A 94 26.24 12.41 10.23
N LYS A 95 27.54 12.11 10.12
CA LYS A 95 28.46 12.11 11.27
C LYS A 95 28.79 13.52 11.73
N GLU A 96 28.89 14.49 10.83
CA GLU A 96 29.23 15.87 11.19
C GLU A 96 28.06 16.57 11.90
N GLU A 97 26.83 16.36 11.45
CA GLU A 97 25.64 16.93 12.08
C GLU A 97 25.37 16.34 13.47
N GLU A 98 25.59 15.03 13.66
CA GLU A 98 25.53 14.38 14.98
C GLU A 98 26.59 14.93 15.94
N ILE A 99 27.81 15.21 15.44
CA ILE A 99 28.89 15.82 16.22
C ILE A 99 28.55 17.27 16.62
N ILE A 100 27.91 18.03 15.72
CA ILE A 100 27.52 19.43 15.97
C ILE A 100 26.40 19.51 17.02
N ALA A 101 25.33 18.72 16.88
CA ALA A 101 24.24 18.70 17.85
C ALA A 101 24.71 18.29 19.25
N LYS A 102 25.66 17.35 19.31
CA LYS A 102 26.29 16.94 20.57
C LYS A 102 27.13 18.06 21.19
N LYS A 103 27.87 18.82 20.38
CA LYS A 103 28.67 19.97 20.85
C LYS A 103 27.81 21.10 21.39
N GLU A 104 26.76 21.48 20.68
CA GLU A 104 25.84 22.54 21.13
C GLU A 104 25.12 22.15 22.42
N PHE A 105 24.79 20.87 22.58
CA PHE A 105 24.24 20.36 23.82
C PHE A 105 25.25 20.41 24.98
N GLU A 106 26.50 20.01 24.76
CA GLU A 106 27.59 20.11 25.73
C GLU A 106 27.85 21.57 26.15
N ASP A 107 27.83 22.53 25.21
CA ASP A 107 28.01 23.96 25.49
C ASP A 107 26.88 24.56 26.35
N ILE A 108 25.63 24.13 26.15
CA ILE A 108 24.48 24.57 26.97
C ILE A 108 24.61 24.07 28.42
N LEU A 109 25.21 22.89 28.62
CA LEU A 109 25.42 22.29 29.93
C LEU A 109 26.49 23.04 30.74
N ASP A 110 27.59 23.42 30.09
CA ASP A 110 28.70 24.17 30.69
C ASP A 110 28.29 25.56 31.23
N HIS A 111 27.20 26.12 30.71
CA HIS A 111 26.67 27.42 31.11
C HIS A 111 25.55 27.37 32.17
N SER A 112 25.16 26.18 32.65
CA SER A 112 24.10 26.04 33.68
C SER A 112 24.67 26.01 35.12
N ASN A 113 24.01 26.68 36.07
CA ASN A 113 24.55 26.93 37.42
C ASN A 113 24.75 25.66 38.29
N LYS A 114 25.94 25.58 38.91
CA LYS A 114 26.55 24.52 39.76
C LYS A 114 25.73 23.88 40.91
N SER A 115 24.49 24.29 41.17
CA SER A 115 23.65 23.75 42.27
C SER A 115 22.71 22.61 41.83
N SER A 116 22.64 22.31 40.53
CA SER A 116 21.69 21.35 39.95
C SER A 116 22.35 20.10 39.36
N ASN A 117 23.65 19.89 39.58
CA ASN A 117 24.45 18.91 38.85
C ASN A 117 23.96 17.45 38.97
N GLU A 118 23.47 16.98 40.11
CA GLU A 118 23.02 15.58 40.22
C GLU A 118 21.69 15.32 39.50
N ILE A 119 20.75 16.27 39.58
CA ILE A 119 19.48 16.19 38.83
C ILE A 119 19.75 16.36 37.35
N LEU A 120 20.66 17.26 36.96
CA LEU A 120 21.02 17.53 35.57
C LEU A 120 21.82 16.36 34.97
N GLU A 121 22.77 15.77 35.69
CA GLU A 121 23.51 14.59 35.24
C GLU A 121 22.63 13.34 35.16
N ASN A 122 21.71 13.13 36.11
CA ASN A 122 20.71 12.08 35.97
C ASN A 122 19.79 12.36 34.79
N LEU A 123 19.39 13.62 34.56
CA LEU A 123 18.62 13.98 33.36
C LEU A 123 19.43 13.69 32.09
N ILE A 124 20.70 14.05 32.03
CA ILE A 124 21.57 13.85 30.87
C ILE A 124 21.82 12.37 30.65
N SER A 125 22.08 11.60 31.70
CA SER A 125 22.27 10.16 31.64
C SER A 125 21.00 9.47 31.15
N ASP A 126 19.84 9.78 31.75
CA ASP A 126 18.53 9.31 31.29
C ASP A 126 18.29 9.67 29.82
N THR A 127 18.59 10.92 29.44
CA THR A 127 18.35 11.40 28.07
C THR A 127 19.33 10.75 27.10
N LYS A 128 20.59 10.50 27.50
CA LYS A 128 21.63 9.86 26.68
C LYS A 128 21.37 8.37 26.53
N GLU A 129 20.90 7.69 27.57
CA GLU A 129 20.45 6.30 27.51
C GLU A 129 19.18 6.18 26.65
N GLU A 130 18.20 7.08 26.80
CA GLU A 130 17.06 7.16 25.88
C GLU A 130 17.52 7.43 24.43
N LEU A 131 18.50 8.31 24.20
CA LEU A 131 18.99 8.65 22.87
C LEU A 131 19.88 7.57 22.22
N THR A 132 20.48 6.67 23.01
CA THR A 132 21.38 5.61 22.51
C THR A 132 20.77 4.21 22.58
N SER A 133 19.67 4.04 23.32
CA SER A 133 18.93 2.78 23.40
C SER A 133 17.98 2.63 22.22
N PHE A 134 18.43 1.85 21.24
CA PHE A 134 17.67 1.50 20.05
C PHE A 134 16.80 0.25 20.23
N GLU A 135 16.76 -0.32 21.44
CA GLU A 135 15.92 -1.47 21.76
C GLU A 135 15.37 -1.35 23.18
N LYS A 136 14.07 -1.63 23.31
CA LYS A 136 13.37 -1.75 24.58
C LYS A 136 12.38 -2.90 24.47
N LYS A 137 12.34 -3.78 25.47
CA LYS A 137 11.31 -4.83 25.53
C LYS A 137 10.00 -4.29 26.07
N ALA A 138 8.90 -4.73 25.49
CA ALA A 138 7.58 -4.39 25.96
C ALA A 138 7.28 -5.03 27.33
N VAL A 139 6.55 -4.31 28.19
CA VAL A 139 6.08 -4.81 29.49
C VAL A 139 4.56 -4.87 29.45
N TYR A 140 4.00 -6.00 29.88
CA TYR A 140 2.55 -6.23 29.89
C TYR A 140 2.04 -6.56 31.29
N ASN A 141 0.72 -6.58 31.46
CA ASN A 141 0.08 -7.30 32.56
C ASN A 141 0.12 -8.83 32.32
N GLU A 142 -0.27 -9.61 33.33
CA GLU A 142 -0.13 -11.07 33.34
C GLU A 142 -0.84 -11.77 32.16
N ASP A 143 -2.03 -11.31 31.80
CA ASP A 143 -2.84 -11.86 30.71
C ASP A 143 -2.55 -11.24 29.32
N LYS A 144 -1.58 -10.33 29.24
CA LYS A 144 -1.21 -9.61 28.01
C LYS A 144 -2.36 -8.84 27.35
N THR A 145 -3.31 -8.32 28.13
CA THR A 145 -4.36 -7.43 27.62
C THR A 145 -4.03 -5.95 27.74
N ILE A 146 -3.04 -5.58 28.58
CA ILE A 146 -2.61 -4.19 28.79
C ILE A 146 -1.10 -4.11 28.55
N CYS A 147 -0.69 -3.29 27.58
CA CYS A 147 0.70 -2.87 27.42
C CYS A 147 0.99 -1.76 28.44
N LYS A 148 1.88 -2.03 29.39
CA LYS A 148 2.33 -1.07 30.40
C LYS A 148 3.49 -0.21 29.89
N GLU A 149 4.37 -0.82 29.11
CA GLU A 149 5.48 -0.14 28.45
C GLU A 149 5.63 -0.64 27.01
N ILE A 150 5.71 0.29 26.08
CA ILE A 150 5.88 -0.01 24.65
C ILE A 150 7.33 -0.46 24.41
N GLY A 151 7.47 -1.64 23.80
CA GLY A 151 8.73 -2.14 23.29
C GLY A 151 8.97 -1.64 21.86
N TYR A 152 10.24 -1.54 21.48
CA TYR A 152 10.67 -1.15 20.14
C TYR A 152 12.09 -1.65 19.87
N PHE A 153 12.49 -1.72 18.61
CA PHE A 153 13.83 -2.12 18.19
C PHE A 153 14.21 -1.44 16.87
N LYS A 154 15.51 -1.27 16.62
CA LYS A 154 16.01 -0.81 15.32
C LYS A 154 16.11 -1.96 14.33
N ASN A 155 15.41 -1.86 13.20
CA ASN A 155 15.49 -2.86 12.14
C ASN A 155 16.72 -2.64 11.22
N TYR A 156 16.90 -3.52 10.24
CA TYR A 156 18.05 -3.49 9.33
C TYR A 156 18.07 -2.29 8.36
N VAL A 157 16.92 -1.67 8.09
CA VAL A 157 16.83 -0.42 7.30
C VAL A 157 16.98 0.83 8.16
N GLY A 158 17.17 0.67 9.47
CA GLY A 158 17.43 1.75 10.41
C GLY A 158 16.20 2.41 11.01
N GLU A 159 14.99 1.91 10.73
CA GLU A 159 13.76 2.35 11.41
C GLU A 159 13.74 1.88 12.86
N ILE A 160 13.18 2.68 13.74
CA ILE A 160 12.83 2.29 15.12
C ILE A 160 11.39 1.81 15.09
N VAL A 161 11.23 0.49 15.07
CA VAL A 161 9.96 -0.20 14.90
C VAL A 161 9.40 -0.57 16.26
N ILE A 162 8.11 -0.33 16.45
CA ILE A 162 7.40 -0.83 17.63
C ILE A 162 7.44 -2.37 17.66
N GLU A 163 7.62 -2.95 18.84
CA GLU A 163 7.49 -4.39 19.03
C GLU A 163 6.03 -4.79 18.79
N ARG A 164 5.79 -5.75 17.89
CA ARG A 164 4.44 -6.29 17.62
C ARG A 164 3.76 -6.70 18.94
N MET A 165 2.59 -6.14 19.20
CA MET A 165 1.85 -6.42 20.43
C MET A 165 1.06 -7.74 20.31
N PRO A 166 0.85 -8.47 21.44
CA PRO A 166 -0.06 -9.60 21.47
C PRO A 166 -1.47 -9.24 20.97
N GLU A 167 -2.11 -10.17 20.26
CA GLU A 167 -3.45 -9.99 19.67
C GLU A 167 -4.54 -9.61 20.71
N THR A 168 -4.28 -9.88 22.00
CA THR A 168 -5.16 -9.61 23.14
C THR A 168 -5.07 -8.19 23.67
N VAL A 169 -4.07 -7.40 23.29
CA VAL A 169 -3.86 -6.05 23.84
C VAL A 169 -5.02 -5.13 23.46
N LYS A 170 -5.67 -4.55 24.48
CA LYS A 170 -6.81 -3.64 24.35
C LYS A 170 -6.57 -2.27 24.98
N GLU A 171 -5.40 -2.09 25.60
CA GLU A 171 -4.98 -0.82 26.21
C GLU A 171 -3.47 -0.66 26.07
N VAL A 172 -3.06 0.53 25.64
CA VAL A 172 -1.66 0.94 25.49
C VAL A 172 -1.38 2.19 26.33
N PRO A 173 -0.11 2.53 26.58
CA PRO A 173 0.23 3.82 27.18
C PRO A 173 -0.26 5.00 26.32
N GLU A 174 -0.58 6.12 26.96
CA GLU A 174 -1.06 7.34 26.26
C GLU A 174 -0.02 7.97 25.35
N GLU A 175 1.26 7.83 25.70
CA GLU A 175 2.37 8.39 24.94
C GLU A 175 3.06 7.29 24.12
N LEU A 176 3.13 7.49 22.80
CA LEU A 176 4.01 6.72 21.93
C LEU A 176 5.46 7.20 22.16
N PRO A 177 6.43 6.29 22.42
CA PRO A 177 7.84 6.66 22.50
C PRO A 177 8.27 7.43 21.24
N TRP A 178 8.81 8.63 21.46
CA TRP A 178 9.06 9.59 20.38
C TRP A 178 10.08 9.10 19.33
N GLN A 179 10.97 8.17 19.67
CA GLN A 179 11.91 7.59 18.71
C GLN A 179 11.23 6.69 17.68
N ILE A 180 10.04 6.14 17.99
CA ILE A 180 9.35 5.20 17.10
C ILE A 180 8.92 5.94 15.83
N ASN A 181 9.51 5.51 14.72
CA ASN A 181 9.18 6.02 13.39
C ASN A 181 8.46 4.98 12.52
N SER A 182 8.27 3.77 13.03
CA SER A 182 7.56 2.70 12.33
C SER A 182 6.59 1.98 13.26
N LEU A 183 5.31 1.99 12.88
CA LEU A 183 4.22 1.25 13.49
C LEU A 183 3.97 -0.09 12.77
N HIS A 184 4.98 -0.58 12.04
CA HIS A 184 4.87 -1.79 11.24
C HIS A 184 4.34 -2.96 12.08
N ASP A 185 3.21 -3.55 11.64
CA ASP A 185 2.55 -4.68 12.28
C ASP A 185 2.17 -4.51 13.77
N ALA A 186 2.11 -3.28 14.31
CA ALA A 186 1.96 -3.03 15.76
C ALA A 186 0.80 -3.81 16.42
N PHE A 187 -0.33 -3.91 15.71
CA PHE A 187 -1.57 -4.58 16.14
C PHE A 187 -2.00 -5.69 15.17
N TYR A 188 -1.03 -6.39 14.58
CA TYR A 188 -1.27 -7.57 13.75
C TYR A 188 -2.22 -8.57 14.46
N LYS A 189 -3.31 -8.94 13.78
CA LYS A 189 -4.38 -9.85 14.24
C LYS A 189 -5.05 -9.44 15.56
N ASN A 190 -5.01 -8.17 15.94
CA ASN A 190 -5.65 -7.71 17.16
C ASN A 190 -7.15 -8.05 17.19
N LYS A 191 -7.61 -8.60 18.32
CA LYS A 191 -8.96 -9.14 18.48
C LYS A 191 -9.98 -8.12 18.99
N ASN A 192 -9.53 -6.93 19.38
CA ASN A 192 -10.37 -5.94 20.01
C ASN A 192 -10.97 -4.98 18.98
N THR A 193 -12.17 -4.47 19.28
CA THR A 193 -12.81 -3.43 18.46
C THR A 193 -12.13 -2.08 18.61
N GLU A 194 -11.64 -1.79 19.80
CA GLU A 194 -10.94 -0.56 20.17
C GLU A 194 -9.76 -0.90 21.08
N ILE A 195 -8.74 -0.05 21.01
CA ILE A 195 -7.53 -0.11 21.82
C ILE A 195 -7.44 1.21 22.58
N LYS A 196 -7.70 1.16 23.87
CA LYS A 196 -7.74 2.34 24.74
C LYS A 196 -6.40 3.08 24.71
N ASN A 197 -6.49 4.41 24.61
CA ASN A 197 -5.40 5.38 24.51
C ASN A 197 -4.68 5.44 23.16
N LEU A 198 -5.01 4.58 22.21
CA LEU A 198 -4.38 4.59 20.88
C LEU A 198 -4.64 5.92 20.13
N GLU A 199 -5.82 6.50 20.32
CA GLU A 199 -6.20 7.79 19.73
C GLU A 199 -5.35 8.97 20.21
N LYS A 200 -4.59 8.80 21.30
CA LYS A 200 -3.75 9.84 21.92
C LYS A 200 -2.33 9.88 21.37
N TRP A 201 -1.93 8.87 20.61
CA TRP A 201 -0.55 8.78 20.09
C TRP A 201 -0.20 9.94 19.15
N ASP A 202 0.96 10.55 19.39
CA ASP A 202 1.55 11.58 18.55
C ASP A 202 2.38 10.92 17.45
N LEU A 203 1.97 11.10 16.20
CA LEU A 203 2.55 10.43 15.04
C LEU A 203 3.62 11.25 14.30
N ARG A 204 4.06 12.39 14.84
CA ARG A 204 4.97 13.31 14.11
C ARG A 204 6.28 12.65 13.62
N PHE A 205 6.75 11.59 14.30
CA PHE A 205 7.94 10.85 13.90
C PHE A 205 7.64 9.59 13.09
N VAL A 206 6.38 9.17 13.03
CA VAL A 206 5.97 7.98 12.27
C VAL A 206 6.08 8.27 10.78
N ARG A 207 6.75 7.37 10.06
CA ARG A 207 6.90 7.33 8.61
C ARG A 207 6.25 6.08 8.00
N ASN A 208 6.20 4.99 8.75
CA ASN A 208 5.73 3.70 8.28
C ASN A 208 4.57 3.21 9.16
N MET A 209 3.42 2.93 8.53
CA MET A 209 2.24 2.35 9.18
C MET A 209 1.86 1.00 8.57
N ASP A 210 2.76 0.37 7.82
CA ASP A 210 2.46 -0.84 7.08
C ASP A 210 1.95 -1.95 8.01
N GLY A 211 0.85 -2.59 7.62
CA GLY A 211 0.31 -3.74 8.35
C GLY A 211 -0.13 -3.48 9.79
N MET A 212 -0.20 -2.22 10.26
CA MET A 212 -0.48 -1.92 11.67
C MET A 212 -1.73 -2.63 12.20
N PHE A 213 -2.80 -2.77 11.39
CA PHE A 213 -4.03 -3.52 11.74
C PHE A 213 -4.28 -4.74 10.84
N TYR A 214 -3.21 -5.36 10.32
CA TYR A 214 -3.30 -6.52 9.44
C TYR A 214 -4.05 -7.68 10.10
N PHE A 215 -5.13 -8.16 9.49
CA PHE A 215 -6.08 -9.15 10.01
C PHE A 215 -6.69 -8.82 11.38
N ALA A 216 -6.75 -7.54 11.78
CA ALA A 216 -7.48 -7.12 12.98
C ALA A 216 -9.00 -7.08 12.69
N GLU A 217 -9.61 -8.25 12.46
CA GLU A 217 -10.95 -8.37 11.85
C GLU A 217 -12.05 -7.59 12.58
N SER A 218 -11.94 -7.45 13.91
CA SER A 218 -12.92 -6.75 14.73
C SER A 218 -12.63 -5.26 14.92
N PHE A 219 -11.45 -4.77 14.55
CA PHE A 219 -11.02 -3.40 14.78
C PHE A 219 -11.93 -2.40 14.05
N ASN A 220 -12.41 -1.39 14.79
CA ASN A 220 -13.31 -0.36 14.26
C ASN A 220 -13.22 0.95 15.08
N GLN A 221 -12.05 1.28 15.61
CA GLN A 221 -11.83 2.49 16.41
C GLN A 221 -11.69 3.73 15.53
N ASN A 222 -12.29 4.84 15.94
CA ASN A 222 -12.15 6.12 15.23
C ASN A 222 -10.75 6.71 15.47
N LEU A 223 -9.99 6.87 14.39
CA LEU A 223 -8.63 7.42 14.36
C LEU A 223 -8.53 8.67 13.47
N ASN A 224 -9.66 9.33 13.19
CA ASN A 224 -9.71 10.49 12.31
C ASN A 224 -9.02 11.75 12.87
N ASN A 225 -8.50 11.70 14.10
CA ASN A 225 -7.76 12.81 14.70
C ASN A 225 -6.24 12.67 14.57
N TRP A 226 -5.75 11.57 14.00
CA TRP A 226 -4.32 11.40 13.77
C TRP A 226 -3.77 12.33 12.69
N ASP A 227 -2.63 12.95 12.98
CA ASP A 227 -1.84 13.67 12.00
C ASP A 227 -0.90 12.70 11.29
N THR A 228 -1.29 12.29 10.08
CA THR A 228 -0.50 11.37 9.24
C THR A 228 0.43 12.11 8.26
N SER A 229 0.65 13.42 8.42
CA SER A 229 1.35 14.25 7.43
C SER A 229 2.80 13.86 7.14
N ASN A 230 3.43 13.10 8.04
CA ASN A 230 4.78 12.59 7.84
C ASN A 230 4.84 11.13 7.37
N VAL A 231 3.71 10.44 7.28
CA VAL A 231 3.65 9.04 6.86
C VAL A 231 3.95 8.93 5.37
N VAL A 232 4.80 7.96 5.02
CA VAL A 232 5.27 7.65 3.67
C VAL A 232 4.74 6.30 3.19
N SER A 233 4.51 5.34 4.10
CA SER A 233 4.02 4.00 3.75
C SER A 233 2.79 3.61 4.58
N MET A 234 1.73 3.17 3.90
CA MET A 234 0.46 2.70 4.48
C MET A 234 0.03 1.34 3.89
N GLY A 235 0.98 0.56 3.36
CA GLY A 235 0.72 -0.73 2.75
C GLY A 235 0.08 -1.71 3.73
N LYS A 236 -0.99 -2.38 3.32
CA LYS A 236 -1.71 -3.39 4.11
C LYS A 236 -2.27 -2.88 5.45
N LEU A 237 -2.37 -1.56 5.67
CA LEU A 237 -2.71 -0.97 6.96
C LEU A 237 -4.00 -1.56 7.58
N PHE A 238 -5.05 -1.71 6.77
CA PHE A 238 -6.35 -2.29 7.16
C PHE A 238 -6.66 -3.60 6.43
N PHE A 239 -5.63 -4.32 5.96
CA PHE A 239 -5.81 -5.59 5.29
C PHE A 239 -6.56 -6.56 6.20
N GLY A 240 -7.70 -7.10 5.76
CA GLY A 240 -8.51 -8.03 6.54
C GLY A 240 -9.15 -7.43 7.79
N ALA A 241 -9.15 -6.11 7.98
CA ALA A 241 -9.89 -5.43 9.06
C ALA A 241 -11.39 -5.36 8.70
N LYS A 242 -12.04 -6.53 8.65
CA LYS A 242 -13.39 -6.72 8.09
C LYS A 242 -14.44 -5.75 8.61
N LYS A 243 -14.41 -5.42 9.92
CA LYS A 243 -15.38 -4.51 10.55
C LYS A 243 -15.03 -3.03 10.43
N PHE A 244 -13.84 -2.67 9.98
CA PHE A 244 -13.39 -1.28 9.95
C PHE A 244 -14.23 -0.43 8.99
N ASN A 245 -14.86 0.61 9.52
CA ASN A 245 -15.67 1.56 8.75
C ASN A 245 -15.71 2.94 9.43
N GLN A 246 -14.54 3.43 9.86
CA GLN A 246 -14.40 4.73 10.52
C GLN A 246 -13.88 5.79 9.56
N PRO A 247 -14.29 7.06 9.72
CA PRO A 247 -13.85 8.12 8.83
C PRO A 247 -12.32 8.32 8.90
N LEU A 248 -11.72 8.59 7.74
CA LEU A 248 -10.29 8.88 7.57
C LEU A 248 -10.06 10.19 6.81
N ASN A 249 -11.09 11.04 6.71
CA ASN A 249 -11.09 12.23 5.87
C ASN A 249 -10.13 13.33 6.34
N ASN A 250 -9.66 13.28 7.60
CA ASN A 250 -8.69 14.22 8.14
C ASN A 250 -7.24 13.76 7.97
N TRP A 251 -7.02 12.51 7.52
CA TRP A 251 -5.67 12.02 7.30
C TRP A 251 -5.00 12.77 6.14
N ILE A 252 -3.74 13.15 6.35
CA ILE A 252 -2.92 13.87 5.39
C ILE A 252 -2.00 12.88 4.70
N VAL A 253 -2.35 12.44 3.50
CA VAL A 253 -1.61 11.39 2.76
C VAL A 253 -0.68 11.93 1.65
N LYS A 254 -0.45 13.25 1.59
CA LYS A 254 0.34 13.93 0.53
C LYS A 254 1.80 13.48 0.37
N ASN A 255 2.32 12.73 1.35
CA ASN A 255 3.69 12.20 1.36
C ASN A 255 3.73 10.67 1.20
N VAL A 256 2.58 10.01 1.15
CA VAL A 256 2.48 8.55 1.02
C VAL A 256 2.83 8.15 -0.41
N THR A 257 3.71 7.17 -0.55
CA THR A 257 4.10 6.58 -1.83
C THR A 257 3.55 5.16 -2.00
N ASN A 258 3.22 4.46 -0.91
CA ASN A 258 2.75 3.08 -0.90
C ASN A 258 1.39 2.94 -0.19
N MET A 259 0.38 2.48 -0.93
CA MET A 259 -0.95 2.09 -0.43
C MET A 259 -1.34 0.67 -0.86
N THR A 260 -0.36 -0.17 -1.21
CA THR A 260 -0.56 -1.56 -1.63
C THR A 260 -1.42 -2.31 -0.62
N TRP A 261 -2.52 -2.89 -1.08
CA TRP A 261 -3.43 -3.73 -0.30
C TRP A 261 -4.05 -3.07 0.95
N MET A 262 -4.06 -1.73 1.02
CA MET A 262 -4.41 -0.98 2.24
C MET A 262 -5.78 -1.36 2.83
N PHE A 263 -6.81 -1.54 1.99
CA PHE A 263 -8.18 -1.89 2.39
C PHE A 263 -8.60 -3.26 1.83
N THR A 264 -7.66 -4.11 1.44
CA THR A 264 -7.99 -5.44 0.93
C THR A 264 -8.71 -6.25 1.99
N HIS A 265 -9.85 -6.87 1.67
CA HIS A 265 -10.74 -7.56 2.63
C HIS A 265 -11.28 -6.69 3.78
N ALA A 266 -11.24 -5.35 3.69
CA ALA A 266 -11.96 -4.46 4.61
C ALA A 266 -13.44 -4.40 4.21
N GLU A 267 -14.15 -5.51 4.40
CA GLU A 267 -15.48 -5.77 3.82
C GLU A 267 -16.53 -4.69 4.12
N ASN A 268 -16.49 -4.06 5.30
CA ASN A 268 -17.44 -3.02 5.71
C ASN A 268 -17.00 -1.59 5.37
N PHE A 269 -15.77 -1.39 4.89
CA PHE A 269 -15.24 -0.06 4.67
C PHE A 269 -15.99 0.66 3.54
N ASN A 270 -16.61 1.79 3.85
CA ASN A 270 -17.34 2.62 2.88
C ASN A 270 -17.31 4.11 3.25
N GLN A 271 -16.15 4.60 3.69
CA GLN A 271 -15.96 6.01 4.08
C GLN A 271 -15.34 6.81 2.95
N SER A 272 -15.71 8.09 2.85
CA SER A 272 -15.22 8.97 1.78
C SER A 272 -13.72 9.21 1.91
N LEU A 273 -13.00 9.02 0.80
CA LEU A 273 -11.56 9.27 0.64
C LEU A 273 -11.26 10.33 -0.43
N ASN A 274 -12.30 10.99 -0.98
CA ASN A 274 -12.16 11.90 -2.12
C ASN A 274 -11.34 13.17 -1.83
N GLY A 275 -11.09 13.46 -0.55
CA GLY A 275 -10.25 14.57 -0.10
C GLY A 275 -8.76 14.24 0.03
N TRP A 276 -8.36 12.98 -0.19
CA TRP A 276 -6.97 12.57 -0.13
C TRP A 276 -6.17 13.08 -1.33
N ASP A 277 -5.04 13.72 -1.06
CA ASP A 277 -4.03 14.04 -2.08
C ASP A 277 -3.12 12.82 -2.28
N VAL A 278 -3.46 12.00 -3.28
CA VAL A 278 -2.70 10.79 -3.64
C VAL A 278 -1.66 11.03 -4.74
N SER A 279 -1.34 12.29 -5.04
CA SER A 279 -0.47 12.65 -6.18
C SER A 279 0.95 12.11 -6.09
N LYS A 280 1.43 11.69 -4.91
CA LYS A 280 2.74 11.03 -4.73
C LYS A 280 2.68 9.51 -4.62
N VAL A 281 1.48 8.91 -4.63
CA VAL A 281 1.35 7.46 -4.51
C VAL A 281 1.84 6.80 -5.80
N GLU A 282 2.68 5.78 -5.66
CA GLU A 282 3.25 5.00 -6.75
C GLU A 282 2.63 3.60 -6.82
N ASP A 283 2.21 3.04 -5.69
CA ASP A 283 1.69 1.67 -5.59
C ASP A 283 0.30 1.64 -4.93
N MET A 284 -0.71 1.21 -5.69
CA MET A 284 -2.10 1.01 -5.26
C MET A 284 -2.62 -0.40 -5.62
N GLU A 285 -1.71 -1.36 -5.82
CA GLU A 285 -2.08 -2.74 -6.13
C GLU A 285 -3.08 -3.25 -5.10
N TYR A 286 -4.13 -3.95 -5.57
CA TYR A 286 -5.24 -4.53 -4.80
C TYR A 286 -5.83 -3.66 -3.66
N MET A 287 -5.68 -2.33 -3.68
CA MET A 287 -5.99 -1.46 -2.54
C MET A 287 -7.40 -1.66 -1.98
N PHE A 288 -8.42 -1.85 -2.83
CA PHE A 288 -9.82 -2.09 -2.45
C PHE A 288 -10.29 -3.52 -2.81
N SER A 289 -9.36 -4.45 -3.05
CA SER A 289 -9.73 -5.81 -3.41
C SER A 289 -10.57 -6.46 -2.29
N SER A 290 -11.72 -7.04 -2.63
CA SER A 290 -12.68 -7.61 -1.67
C SER A 290 -13.22 -6.62 -0.62
N ALA A 291 -13.07 -5.30 -0.82
CA ALA A 291 -13.76 -4.29 -0.03
C ALA A 291 -15.23 -4.19 -0.50
N ASN A 292 -16.00 -5.24 -0.21
CA ASN A 292 -17.32 -5.51 -0.80
C ASN A 292 -18.30 -4.33 -0.73
N ASN A 293 -18.25 -3.53 0.33
CA ASN A 293 -19.15 -2.41 0.54
C ASN A 293 -18.65 -1.05 0.02
N PHE A 294 -17.40 -0.95 -0.43
CA PHE A 294 -16.82 0.32 -0.85
C PHE A 294 -17.48 0.85 -2.13
N ASN A 295 -18.08 2.04 -2.04
CA ASN A 295 -18.73 2.72 -3.17
C ASN A 295 -18.69 4.25 -3.00
N GLN A 296 -17.49 4.80 -2.77
CA GLN A 296 -17.27 6.22 -2.55
C GLN A 296 -16.54 6.87 -3.74
N ASP A 297 -16.77 8.16 -3.93
CA ASP A 297 -16.19 8.90 -5.04
C ASP A 297 -14.66 8.99 -4.90
N LEU A 298 -13.96 8.79 -6.02
CA LEU A 298 -12.49 8.87 -6.15
C LEU A 298 -12.08 9.77 -7.33
N ASN A 299 -13.02 10.55 -7.85
CA ASN A 299 -12.86 11.33 -9.07
C ASN A 299 -11.85 12.48 -8.96
N ASN A 300 -11.52 12.92 -7.73
CA ASN A 300 -10.53 13.96 -7.47
C ASN A 300 -9.09 13.44 -7.34
N TRP A 301 -8.88 12.12 -7.34
CA TRP A 301 -7.55 11.54 -7.19
C TRP A 301 -6.68 11.79 -8.42
N ASP A 302 -5.49 12.36 -8.24
CA ASP A 302 -4.45 12.40 -9.27
C ASP A 302 -3.58 11.14 -9.16
N ILE A 303 -3.88 10.15 -10.01
CA ILE A 303 -3.16 8.88 -10.05
C ILE A 303 -2.03 8.85 -11.11
N SER A 304 -1.61 10.00 -11.62
CA SER A 304 -0.62 10.06 -12.73
C SER A 304 0.78 9.55 -12.37
N ASN A 305 1.08 9.44 -11.08
CA ASN A 305 2.31 8.83 -10.57
C ASN A 305 2.16 7.36 -10.18
N VAL A 306 0.94 6.82 -10.15
CA VAL A 306 0.71 5.40 -9.78
C VAL A 306 1.19 4.51 -10.93
N VAL A 307 2.13 3.62 -10.62
CA VAL A 307 2.72 2.68 -11.59
C VAL A 307 2.16 1.26 -11.45
N LYS A 308 1.55 0.93 -10.30
CA LYS A 308 0.89 -0.36 -10.04
C LYS A 308 -0.57 -0.16 -9.62
N LEU A 309 -1.47 -0.69 -10.45
CA LEU A 309 -2.94 -0.61 -10.30
C LEU A 309 -3.63 -1.97 -10.42
N GLU A 310 -2.85 -3.04 -10.49
CA GLU A 310 -3.38 -4.40 -10.65
C GLU A 310 -4.39 -4.72 -9.53
N GLY A 311 -5.52 -5.32 -9.90
CA GLY A 311 -6.52 -5.79 -8.95
C GLY A 311 -7.14 -4.74 -8.03
N MET A 312 -6.95 -3.43 -8.28
CA MET A 312 -7.34 -2.35 -7.35
C MET A 312 -8.77 -2.49 -6.81
N PHE A 313 -9.72 -2.93 -7.63
CA PHE A 313 -11.13 -3.13 -7.29
C PHE A 313 -11.61 -4.58 -7.48
N ARG A 314 -10.69 -5.55 -7.50
CA ARG A 314 -11.03 -6.98 -7.62
C ARG A 314 -12.01 -7.39 -6.51
N TYR A 315 -13.13 -8.05 -6.82
CA TYR A 315 -14.19 -8.38 -5.87
C TYR A 315 -14.80 -7.19 -5.09
N ALA A 316 -14.59 -5.93 -5.51
CA ALA A 316 -15.26 -4.77 -4.90
C ALA A 316 -16.72 -4.68 -5.40
N LYS A 317 -17.56 -5.60 -4.92
CA LYS A 317 -18.89 -5.90 -5.50
C LYS A 317 -19.81 -4.69 -5.67
N LYS A 318 -19.76 -3.69 -4.77
CA LYS A 318 -20.60 -2.49 -4.84
C LYS A 318 -19.97 -1.29 -5.54
N PHE A 319 -18.68 -1.32 -5.87
CA PHE A 319 -18.01 -0.17 -6.44
C PHE A 319 -18.56 0.17 -7.83
N ASN A 320 -19.10 1.37 -8.00
CA ASN A 320 -19.65 1.87 -9.27
C ASN A 320 -19.50 3.39 -9.41
N LYS A 321 -18.36 3.96 -9.00
CA LYS A 321 -18.14 5.41 -9.07
C LYS A 321 -17.36 5.83 -10.31
N ASP A 322 -17.59 7.06 -10.74
CA ASP A 322 -16.92 7.65 -11.89
C ASP A 322 -15.43 7.87 -11.61
N ILE A 323 -14.61 7.21 -12.41
CA ILE A 323 -13.15 7.33 -12.47
C ILE A 323 -12.67 7.75 -13.88
N SER A 324 -13.56 8.30 -14.71
CA SER A 324 -13.26 8.73 -16.08
C SER A 324 -12.25 9.89 -16.16
N SER A 325 -12.04 10.62 -15.08
CA SER A 325 -11.04 11.69 -14.94
C SER A 325 -9.61 11.19 -14.78
N TRP A 326 -9.43 9.90 -14.46
CA TRP A 326 -8.12 9.34 -14.13
C TRP A 326 -7.16 9.35 -15.32
N CYS A 327 -5.93 9.78 -15.05
CA CYS A 327 -4.82 9.80 -15.99
C CYS A 327 -3.80 8.75 -15.55
N LEU A 328 -3.67 7.65 -16.30
CA LEU A 328 -2.74 6.58 -15.97
C LEU A 328 -1.29 7.02 -16.18
N SER A 329 -0.38 6.60 -15.30
CA SER A 329 1.05 6.77 -15.54
C SER A 329 1.48 6.04 -16.81
N LYS A 330 2.43 6.62 -17.55
CA LYS A 330 3.09 5.94 -18.69
C LYS A 330 3.79 4.64 -18.30
N ASN A 331 4.06 4.45 -17.00
CA ASN A 331 4.73 3.28 -16.44
C ASN A 331 3.77 2.16 -16.01
N VAL A 332 2.45 2.36 -16.06
CA VAL A 332 1.50 1.27 -15.76
C VAL A 332 1.65 0.16 -16.80
N ARG A 333 1.97 -1.05 -16.33
CA ARG A 333 2.14 -2.23 -17.17
C ARG A 333 1.00 -3.25 -17.06
N SER A 334 0.41 -3.39 -15.88
CA SER A 334 -0.68 -4.32 -15.60
C SER A 334 -1.92 -3.58 -15.11
N LEU A 335 -3.06 -3.90 -15.72
CA LEU A 335 -4.42 -3.63 -15.22
C LEU A 335 -5.17 -4.96 -15.03
N SER A 336 -4.45 -6.07 -14.90
CA SER A 336 -5.03 -7.39 -14.73
C SER A 336 -5.92 -7.43 -13.50
N VAL A 337 -7.01 -8.19 -13.62
CA VAL A 337 -8.03 -8.39 -12.57
C VAL A 337 -8.59 -7.10 -11.93
N MET A 338 -8.35 -5.91 -12.48
CA MET A 338 -8.63 -4.62 -11.82
C MET A 338 -10.08 -4.49 -11.38
N PHE A 339 -11.03 -4.97 -12.20
CA PHE A 339 -12.46 -5.02 -11.90
C PHE A 339 -13.02 -6.44 -11.98
N ASP A 340 -12.16 -7.45 -11.86
CA ASP A 340 -12.63 -8.84 -11.82
C ASP A 340 -13.59 -8.98 -10.63
N MET A 341 -14.77 -9.57 -10.86
CA MET A 341 -15.82 -9.74 -9.86
C MET A 341 -16.32 -8.43 -9.17
N ALA A 342 -16.04 -7.25 -9.74
CA ALA A 342 -16.67 -5.99 -9.35
C ALA A 342 -18.09 -5.89 -9.94
N GLU A 343 -19.02 -6.66 -9.36
CA GLU A 343 -20.34 -6.95 -9.95
C GLU A 343 -21.14 -5.72 -10.37
N SER A 344 -21.06 -4.63 -9.60
CA SER A 344 -21.80 -3.39 -9.85
C SER A 344 -21.06 -2.40 -10.76
N PHE A 345 -19.79 -2.64 -11.08
CA PHE A 345 -18.96 -1.65 -11.75
C PHE A 345 -19.44 -1.38 -13.17
N ASN A 346 -19.83 -0.14 -13.41
CA ASN A 346 -20.16 0.42 -14.71
C ASN A 346 -19.74 1.90 -14.81
N ASN A 347 -18.73 2.30 -14.03
CA ASN A 347 -18.21 3.67 -13.99
C ASN A 347 -19.29 4.77 -13.81
N ASP A 348 -20.30 4.52 -12.98
CA ASP A 348 -21.46 5.42 -12.77
C ASP A 348 -22.20 5.82 -14.07
N GLY A 349 -22.13 4.96 -15.10
CA GLY A 349 -22.69 5.25 -16.43
C GLY A 349 -21.86 6.22 -17.28
N VAL A 350 -20.73 6.71 -16.78
CA VAL A 350 -19.84 7.62 -17.52
C VAL A 350 -18.89 6.81 -18.41
N PRO A 351 -18.74 7.15 -19.71
CA PRO A 351 -17.83 6.45 -20.60
C PRO A 351 -16.36 6.50 -20.17
N LEU A 352 -15.74 5.31 -20.10
CA LEU A 352 -14.34 5.13 -19.72
C LEU A 352 -13.39 5.29 -20.93
N ILE A 353 -13.45 6.44 -21.60
CA ILE A 353 -12.79 6.66 -22.90
C ILE A 353 -11.41 7.31 -22.78
N THR A 354 -10.51 6.96 -23.72
CA THR A 354 -9.25 7.69 -23.89
C THR A 354 -9.51 9.06 -24.53
N LYS A 355 -9.30 10.16 -23.79
CA LYS A 355 -9.51 11.52 -24.32
C LYS A 355 -8.50 12.51 -23.75
N LYS A 356 -8.15 13.53 -24.55
CA LYS A 356 -7.38 14.68 -24.06
C LYS A 356 -8.29 15.58 -23.22
N VAL A 357 -7.83 15.97 -22.05
CA VAL A 357 -8.49 16.92 -21.16
C VAL A 357 -7.50 17.98 -20.73
N THR A 358 -7.97 19.20 -20.49
CA THR A 358 -7.14 20.30 -19.97
C THR A 358 -7.42 20.44 -18.49
N LYS A 359 -6.41 20.22 -17.65
CA LYS A 359 -6.48 20.45 -16.20
C LYS A 359 -6.65 21.97 -15.93
N PRO A 360 -7.14 22.37 -14.74
CA PRO A 360 -7.30 23.79 -14.39
C PRO A 360 -6.04 24.64 -14.50
N ASN A 361 -4.86 24.04 -14.38
CA ASN A 361 -3.54 24.67 -14.55
C ASN A 361 -3.15 24.87 -16.05
N GLY A 362 -3.98 24.46 -17.00
CA GLY A 362 -3.72 24.53 -18.44
C GLY A 362 -2.95 23.32 -19.01
N GLU A 363 -2.55 22.37 -18.17
CA GLU A 363 -1.88 21.14 -18.60
C GLU A 363 -2.85 20.25 -19.40
N VAL A 364 -2.43 19.83 -20.59
CA VAL A 364 -3.20 18.88 -21.40
C VAL A 364 -2.74 17.46 -21.08
N VAL A 365 -3.64 16.67 -20.48
CA VAL A 365 -3.41 15.28 -20.10
C VAL A 365 -4.34 14.35 -20.88
N THR A 366 -4.03 13.06 -20.93
CA THR A 366 -4.87 12.05 -21.57
C THR A 366 -5.43 11.12 -20.50
N THR A 367 -6.76 11.10 -20.35
CA THR A 367 -7.43 10.16 -19.46
C THR A 367 -7.39 8.77 -20.06
N TRP A 368 -7.27 7.73 -19.23
CA TRP A 368 -7.35 6.33 -19.67
C TRP A 368 -6.51 5.98 -20.91
N ASP A 369 -5.28 6.51 -21.00
CA ASP A 369 -4.31 6.08 -22.02
C ASP A 369 -3.71 4.72 -21.62
N VAL A 370 -4.25 3.65 -22.19
CA VAL A 370 -3.81 2.27 -21.94
C VAL A 370 -2.74 1.78 -22.92
N SER A 371 -2.15 2.66 -23.73
CA SER A 371 -1.22 2.26 -24.81
C SER A 371 0.12 1.66 -24.34
N ASN A 372 0.44 1.77 -23.05
CA ASN A 372 1.62 1.18 -22.42
C ASN A 372 1.32 -0.09 -21.61
N VAL A 373 0.05 -0.40 -21.39
CA VAL A 373 -0.38 -1.58 -20.64
C VAL A 373 -0.16 -2.83 -21.50
N VAL A 374 0.46 -3.84 -20.89
CA VAL A 374 0.80 -5.13 -21.51
C VAL A 374 -0.04 -6.28 -20.96
N GLU A 375 -0.60 -6.14 -19.75
CA GLU A 375 -1.40 -7.16 -19.08
C GLU A 375 -2.77 -6.59 -18.67
N MET A 376 -3.84 -7.27 -19.09
CA MET A 376 -5.24 -6.93 -18.80
C MET A 376 -6.09 -8.21 -18.70
N ASP A 377 -5.49 -9.34 -18.36
CA ASP A 377 -6.24 -10.58 -18.20
C ASP A 377 -7.26 -10.44 -17.06
N TYR A 378 -8.44 -11.02 -17.29
CA TYR A 378 -9.58 -11.02 -16.38
C TYR A 378 -10.11 -9.63 -15.97
N MET A 379 -9.66 -8.53 -16.58
CA MET A 379 -9.94 -7.16 -16.12
C MET A 379 -11.41 -6.90 -15.77
N PHE A 380 -12.36 -7.46 -16.52
CA PHE A 380 -13.81 -7.36 -16.30
C PHE A 380 -14.52 -8.73 -16.28
N SER A 381 -13.82 -9.85 -16.00
CA SER A 381 -14.38 -11.21 -16.09
C SER A 381 -15.59 -11.46 -15.17
N GLY A 382 -15.66 -10.80 -14.01
CA GLY A 382 -16.81 -10.88 -13.11
C GLY A 382 -17.65 -9.60 -13.00
N ALA A 383 -17.36 -8.57 -13.79
CA ALA A 383 -18.04 -7.28 -13.70
C ALA A 383 -19.41 -7.30 -14.38
N LYS A 384 -20.41 -7.88 -13.71
CA LYS A 384 -21.75 -8.16 -14.28
C LYS A 384 -22.43 -6.94 -14.88
N SER A 385 -22.28 -5.76 -14.28
CA SER A 385 -22.92 -4.51 -14.72
C SER A 385 -22.13 -3.73 -15.77
N PHE A 386 -20.89 -4.14 -16.06
CA PHE A 386 -20.00 -3.38 -16.91
C PHE A 386 -20.49 -3.37 -18.36
N CYS A 387 -20.72 -2.17 -18.90
CA CYS A 387 -21.37 -1.99 -20.18
C CYS A 387 -20.87 -0.70 -20.91
N GLN A 388 -19.63 -0.30 -20.64
CA GLN A 388 -19.06 0.94 -21.16
C GLN A 388 -18.53 0.84 -22.59
N ASP A 389 -18.50 1.97 -23.30
CA ASP A 389 -17.77 2.10 -24.56
C ASP A 389 -16.28 2.34 -24.28
N ILE A 390 -15.47 1.33 -24.56
CA ILE A 390 -14.00 1.36 -24.47
C ILE A 390 -13.37 1.12 -25.84
N SER A 391 -14.12 1.32 -26.92
CA SER A 391 -13.70 1.00 -28.28
C SER A 391 -12.47 1.76 -28.76
N ASN A 392 -12.19 2.92 -28.16
CA ASN A 392 -11.07 3.78 -28.51
C ASN A 392 -9.76 3.45 -27.77
N TRP A 393 -9.75 2.46 -26.87
CA TRP A 393 -8.55 2.04 -26.17
C TRP A 393 -7.52 1.40 -27.11
N ASN A 394 -6.27 1.85 -27.02
CA ASN A 394 -5.15 1.25 -27.75
C ASN A 394 -4.58 0.05 -26.99
N VAL A 395 -5.18 -1.12 -27.19
CA VAL A 395 -4.79 -2.37 -26.50
C VAL A 395 -3.89 -3.27 -27.36
N LYS A 396 -3.14 -2.72 -28.31
CA LYS A 396 -2.31 -3.51 -29.26
C LYS A 396 -1.22 -4.33 -28.57
N LYS A 397 -0.69 -3.84 -27.44
CA LYS A 397 0.35 -4.52 -26.65
C LYS A 397 -0.23 -5.46 -25.59
N ALA A 398 -1.53 -5.38 -25.32
CA ALA A 398 -2.12 -6.01 -24.16
C ALA A 398 -2.52 -7.46 -24.40
N TYR A 399 -2.08 -8.33 -23.51
CA TYR A 399 -2.66 -9.65 -23.29
C TYR A 399 -3.99 -9.49 -22.53
N THR A 400 -5.09 -10.04 -23.08
CA THR A 400 -6.47 -9.77 -22.61
C THR A 400 -7.27 -11.07 -22.47
N LYS A 401 -6.66 -12.11 -21.89
CA LYS A 401 -7.33 -13.40 -21.69
C LYS A 401 -8.50 -13.21 -20.72
N TYR A 402 -9.68 -13.74 -21.05
CA TYR A 402 -10.90 -13.59 -20.23
C TYR A 402 -11.22 -12.14 -19.82
N PHE A 403 -10.82 -11.15 -20.65
CA PHE A 403 -11.02 -9.72 -20.42
C PHE A 403 -12.44 -9.32 -20.00
N VAL A 404 -13.46 -9.90 -20.63
CA VAL A 404 -14.89 -9.72 -20.34
C VAL A 404 -15.58 -11.09 -20.33
N ASN A 405 -16.65 -11.23 -19.54
CA ASN A 405 -17.44 -12.47 -19.49
C ASN A 405 -18.65 -12.42 -20.42
N LYS A 406 -18.58 -13.23 -21.48
CA LYS A 406 -19.62 -13.39 -22.51
C LYS A 406 -20.94 -13.96 -21.98
N ASN A 407 -20.92 -14.64 -20.84
CA ASN A 407 -22.07 -15.28 -20.24
C ASN A 407 -22.78 -14.37 -19.22
N SER A 408 -22.29 -13.14 -19.02
CA SER A 408 -22.99 -12.17 -18.17
C SER A 408 -24.35 -11.78 -18.79
N GLY A 409 -25.38 -11.61 -17.96
CA GLY A 409 -26.74 -11.27 -18.43
C GLY A 409 -26.82 -9.95 -19.22
N ASN A 410 -25.84 -9.06 -19.04
CA ASN A 410 -25.70 -7.78 -19.73
C ASN A 410 -24.83 -7.87 -21.00
N TRP A 411 -24.40 -9.07 -21.41
CA TRP A 411 -23.65 -9.26 -22.66
C TRP A 411 -24.48 -9.00 -23.93
N ARG A 412 -25.82 -9.04 -23.83
CA ARG A 412 -26.71 -8.84 -24.98
C ARG A 412 -26.93 -7.36 -25.33
N GLU A 413 -26.73 -6.46 -24.38
CA GLU A 413 -26.75 -5.01 -24.58
C GLU A 413 -25.80 -4.33 -23.58
N PRO A 414 -24.86 -3.49 -24.03
CA PRO A 414 -24.78 -2.79 -25.31
C PRO A 414 -24.21 -3.65 -26.45
N ASN A 415 -24.21 -3.09 -27.66
CA ASN A 415 -23.64 -3.72 -28.85
C ASN A 415 -22.11 -3.89 -28.71
N TRP A 416 -21.66 -4.95 -28.03
CA TRP A 416 -20.24 -5.25 -27.80
C TRP A 416 -19.43 -5.42 -29.09
N SER A 417 -20.10 -5.66 -30.24
CA SER A 417 -19.44 -5.59 -31.55
C SER A 417 -18.91 -4.19 -31.89
N LYS A 418 -19.35 -3.14 -31.18
CA LYS A 418 -18.89 -1.75 -31.34
C LYS A 418 -18.14 -1.22 -30.12
N ASN A 419 -18.47 -1.66 -28.91
CA ASN A 419 -17.98 -1.07 -27.67
C ASN A 419 -16.63 -1.65 -27.17
N LEU A 420 -16.12 -2.72 -27.79
CA LEU A 420 -14.77 -3.23 -27.52
C LEU A 420 -13.73 -2.73 -28.52
N PRO A 421 -12.46 -2.57 -28.08
CA PRO A 421 -11.33 -2.43 -28.99
C PRO A 421 -11.35 -3.53 -30.03
N LYS A 422 -11.09 -3.15 -31.29
CA LYS A 422 -11.13 -4.09 -32.42
C LYS A 422 -10.28 -5.34 -32.19
N THR A 423 -9.08 -5.20 -31.62
CA THR A 423 -8.17 -6.32 -31.33
C THR A 423 -8.70 -7.30 -30.28
N ILE A 424 -9.51 -6.83 -29.34
CA ILE A 424 -10.18 -7.68 -28.34
C ILE A 424 -11.36 -8.40 -29.00
N ARG A 425 -12.19 -7.64 -29.72
CA ARG A 425 -13.34 -8.17 -30.48
C ARG A 425 -12.94 -9.27 -31.44
N ASP A 426 -11.89 -9.05 -32.24
CA ASP A 426 -11.41 -9.99 -33.25
C ASP A 426 -10.89 -11.30 -32.63
N ARG A 427 -10.36 -11.26 -31.39
CA ARG A 427 -9.97 -12.45 -30.62
C ARG A 427 -11.21 -13.21 -30.15
N TYR A 428 -12.16 -12.50 -29.55
CA TYR A 428 -13.39 -13.11 -29.05
C TYR A 428 -14.29 -13.68 -30.15
N SER A 429 -14.30 -13.08 -31.35
CA SER A 429 -15.03 -13.63 -32.50
C SER A 429 -14.40 -14.91 -33.07
N LYS A 430 -13.13 -15.19 -32.74
CA LYS A 430 -12.42 -16.41 -33.17
C LYS A 430 -12.47 -17.53 -32.13
N GLU A 431 -12.74 -17.20 -30.86
CA GLU A 431 -12.78 -18.16 -29.74
C GLU A 431 -14.16 -18.79 -29.47
N ASP A 432 -15.19 -18.54 -30.30
CA ASP A 432 -16.48 -19.23 -30.19
C ASP A 432 -16.58 -20.39 -31.19
N ASP A 433 -16.37 -21.63 -30.72
CA ASP A 433 -17.14 -22.80 -31.16
C ASP A 433 -17.03 -24.04 -30.24
N LYS A 434 -17.01 -23.85 -28.92
CA LYS A 434 -17.47 -24.90 -27.98
C LYS A 434 -18.29 -24.27 -26.85
N ILE A 435 -19.53 -23.96 -27.20
CA ILE A 435 -20.63 -23.91 -26.25
C ILE A 435 -20.76 -25.30 -25.65
N THR A 436 -20.27 -25.53 -24.43
CA THR A 436 -20.79 -26.62 -23.60
C THR A 436 -21.90 -26.05 -22.73
N HIS A 437 -23.09 -26.61 -22.93
CA HIS A 437 -24.37 -26.25 -22.31
C HIS A 437 -24.34 -26.32 -20.79
#